data_AF-A0A1V6PEF0-F1
#
_entry.id   AF-A0A1V6PEF0-F1
#
_cell.length_a   1.000
_cell.length_b   1.000
_cell.length_c   1.000
_cell.angle_alpha   90.00
_cell.angle_beta   90.00
_cell.angle_gamma   90.00
#
_symmetry.space_group_name_H-M   'P 1'
#
loop_
_entity.id
_entity.type
_entity.pdbx_description
1 polymer ?
#
loop_
_entity_poly.entity_id
_entity_poly.type
_entity_poly.pdbx_seq_one_letter_code
_entity_poly.pdbx_strand_id
1 'polypeptide(L)'
;MNYEVEQEIVAFFEKTTTTRSACDNYASEHLGGNVTPVDVQGVCSYTVYAGPNAEFVVQYRLKSLALNMDIMNLAKAIYGTLTPQISFKGQIGEDHESKEPLYIYVMNRMAGISHLAFILAHNGDVPENSLEFSRWRQNLVADNAKA
;
A
#
# COMPACT_ATOMS: atom_id res chain seq x y z
N MET A 1 3.15 17.59 -11.97
CA MET A 1 2.15 17.57 -10.89
C MET A 1 2.90 17.47 -9.58
N ASN A 2 2.73 18.44 -8.68
CA ASN A 2 3.35 18.39 -7.35
C ASN A 2 2.41 17.58 -6.45
N TYR A 3 2.58 16.27 -6.44
CA TYR A 3 1.81 15.40 -5.54
C TYR A 3 2.39 15.55 -4.13
N GLU A 4 1.57 16.04 -3.20
CA GLU A 4 1.98 16.27 -1.81
C GLU A 4 1.36 15.20 -0.91
N VAL A 5 2.08 14.08 -0.75
CA VAL A 5 1.75 12.96 0.15
C VAL A 5 1.23 13.44 1.50
N GLU A 6 1.91 14.44 2.08
CA GLU A 6 1.58 14.95 3.42
C GLU A 6 0.19 15.59 3.49
N GLN A 7 -0.27 16.29 2.44
CA GLN A 7 -1.62 16.85 2.42
C GLN A 7 -2.69 15.74 2.39
N GLU A 8 -2.45 14.67 1.65
CA GLU A 8 -3.37 13.53 1.60
C GLU A 8 -3.42 12.77 2.91
N ILE A 9 -2.27 12.62 3.58
CA ILE A 9 -2.21 12.05 4.93
C ILE A 9 -3.03 12.89 5.90
N VAL A 10 -2.84 14.22 5.91
CA VAL A 10 -3.59 15.13 6.78
C VAL A 10 -5.09 15.00 6.51
N ALA A 11 -5.52 15.09 5.24
CA ALA A 11 -6.91 14.97 4.85
C ALA A 11 -7.53 13.60 5.17
N PHE A 12 -6.74 12.52 5.16
CA PHE A 12 -7.20 11.22 5.60
C PHE A 12 -7.47 11.20 7.12
N PHE A 13 -6.57 11.75 7.92
CA PHE A 13 -6.71 11.77 9.38
C PHE A 13 -7.84 12.68 9.89
N GLU A 14 -8.37 13.57 9.06
CA GLU A 14 -9.61 14.30 9.37
C GLU A 14 -10.83 13.37 9.48
N LYS A 15 -10.83 12.22 8.78
CA LYS A 15 -11.95 11.28 8.69
C LYS A 15 -11.98 10.24 9.81
N THR A 16 -10.93 10.16 10.61
CA THR A 16 -10.78 9.12 11.64
C THR A 16 -10.55 9.68 13.03
N THR A 17 -10.90 8.88 14.03
CA THR A 17 -10.68 9.19 15.46
C THR A 17 -9.25 8.96 15.92
N THR A 18 -8.40 8.30 15.10
CA THR A 18 -7.00 8.05 15.46
C THR A 18 -6.05 9.07 14.83
N THR A 19 -4.78 9.02 15.21
CA THR A 19 -3.73 9.92 14.69
C THR A 19 -2.70 9.14 13.87
N ARG A 20 -1.96 9.87 13.03
CA ARG A 20 -0.78 9.35 12.33
C ARG A 20 0.22 8.73 13.32
N SER A 21 0.53 9.44 14.40
CA SER A 21 1.47 8.96 15.42
C SER A 21 1.03 7.65 16.06
N ALA A 22 -0.26 7.46 16.32
CA ALA A 22 -0.77 6.20 16.87
C ALA A 22 -0.61 5.04 15.88
N CYS A 23 -0.83 5.30 14.60
CA CYS A 23 -0.60 4.32 13.52
C CYS A 23 0.89 4.00 13.35
N ASP A 24 1.76 5.02 13.36
CA ASP A 24 3.20 4.83 13.19
C ASP A 24 3.80 4.07 14.39
N ASN A 25 3.37 4.41 15.61
CA ASN A 25 3.77 3.69 16.81
C ASN A 25 3.32 2.22 16.77
N TYR A 26 2.07 1.95 16.38
CA TYR A 26 1.58 0.58 16.24
C TYR A 26 2.47 -0.23 15.29
N ALA A 27 2.79 0.30 14.11
CA ALA A 27 3.61 -0.40 13.12
C ALA A 27 5.03 -0.64 13.65
N SER A 28 5.64 0.37 14.26
CA SER A 28 6.98 0.28 14.83
C SER A 28 7.05 -0.74 15.98
N GLU A 29 6.09 -0.73 16.90
CA GLU A 29 6.07 -1.63 18.06
C GLU A 29 5.85 -3.11 17.67
N HIS A 30 5.01 -3.36 16.66
CA HIS A 30 4.62 -4.72 16.29
C HIS A 30 5.50 -5.35 15.21
N LEU A 31 6.13 -4.54 14.35
CA LEU A 31 6.93 -5.03 13.22
C LEU A 31 8.40 -4.60 13.30
N GLY A 32 8.73 -3.62 14.15
CA GLY A 32 10.07 -3.07 14.26
C GLY A 32 10.48 -2.21 13.06
N GLY A 33 11.71 -1.69 13.15
CA GLY A 33 12.31 -0.87 12.10
C GLY A 33 11.71 0.54 12.00
N ASN A 34 12.07 1.24 10.93
CA ASN A 34 11.54 2.57 10.66
C ASN A 34 10.21 2.46 9.93
N VAL A 35 9.26 3.30 10.33
CA VAL A 35 7.98 3.45 9.63
C VAL A 35 8.10 4.57 8.61
N THR A 36 7.76 4.28 7.36
CA THR A 36 7.85 5.26 6.27
C THR A 36 6.55 5.26 5.46
N PRO A 37 5.85 6.40 5.33
CA PRO A 37 4.69 6.48 4.44
C PRO A 37 5.05 6.07 3.02
N VAL A 38 4.13 5.36 2.35
CA VAL A 38 4.31 5.08 0.92
C VAL A 38 4.18 6.37 0.10
N ASP A 39 4.88 6.42 -1.04
CA ASP A 39 4.93 7.60 -1.92
C ASP A 39 3.58 8.01 -2.52
N VAL A 40 2.58 7.12 -2.50
CA VAL A 40 1.21 7.40 -2.97
C VAL A 40 0.21 6.80 -1.99
N GLN A 41 -0.56 7.66 -1.34
CA GLN A 41 -1.58 7.27 -0.37
C GLN A 41 -2.91 6.94 -1.05
N GLY A 42 -3.72 6.15 -0.35
CA GLY A 42 -5.08 5.86 -0.77
C GLY A 42 -6.06 6.83 -0.12
N VAL A 43 -7.08 7.26 -0.87
CA VAL A 43 -8.15 8.17 -0.36
C VAL A 43 -8.85 7.63 0.89
N CYS A 44 -8.89 6.30 1.03
CA CYS A 44 -9.56 5.58 2.11
C CYS A 44 -8.60 4.85 3.06
N SER A 45 -7.28 5.07 2.92
CA SER A 45 -6.30 4.36 3.72
C SER A 45 -4.99 5.10 3.88
N TYR A 46 -4.49 5.13 5.11
CA TYR A 46 -3.10 5.46 5.37
C TYR A 46 -2.25 4.19 5.25
N THR A 47 -1.19 4.25 4.45
CA THR A 47 -0.32 3.10 4.16
C THR A 47 1.15 3.45 4.42
N VAL A 48 1.84 2.54 5.12
CA VAL A 48 3.26 2.69 5.48
C VAL A 48 4.02 1.41 5.18
N TYR A 49 5.31 1.56 4.90
CA TYR A 49 6.28 0.49 5.01
C TYR A 49 6.76 0.36 6.46
N ALA A 50 6.96 -0.88 6.90
CA ALA A 50 7.45 -1.21 8.23
C ALA A 50 8.30 -2.50 8.20
N GLY A 51 8.96 -2.80 9.32
CA GLY A 51 9.91 -3.90 9.44
C GLY A 51 11.36 -3.43 9.30
N PRO A 52 12.34 -4.20 9.82
CA PRO A 52 13.76 -3.86 9.75
C PRO A 52 14.27 -3.56 8.33
N ASN A 53 13.69 -4.19 7.32
CA ASN A 53 14.06 -4.08 5.91
C ASN A 53 12.91 -3.51 5.05
N ALA A 54 11.91 -2.86 5.67
CA ALA A 54 10.70 -2.39 4.99
C ALA A 54 9.98 -3.52 4.21
N GLU A 55 10.01 -4.74 4.76
CA GLU A 55 9.46 -5.96 4.18
C GLU A 55 7.93 -6.09 4.37
N PHE A 56 7.33 -5.23 5.20
CA PHE A 56 5.89 -5.20 5.41
C PHE A 56 5.27 -3.91 4.88
N VAL A 57 4.04 -4.06 4.40
CA VAL A 57 3.12 -2.96 4.12
C VAL A 57 2.01 -3.02 5.17
N VAL A 58 1.87 -1.94 5.94
CA VAL A 58 0.76 -1.79 6.89
C VAL A 58 -0.23 -0.80 6.30
N GLN A 59 -1.47 -1.23 6.16
CA GLN A 59 -2.55 -0.41 5.66
C GLN A 59 -3.60 -0.23 6.76
N TYR A 60 -3.86 1.02 7.10
CA TYR A 60 -4.90 1.46 8.02
C TYR A 60 -6.06 1.99 7.20
N ARG A 61 -7.18 1.26 7.18
CA ARG A 61 -8.36 1.60 6.36
C ARG A 61 -9.51 2.07 7.22
N LEU A 62 -10.29 3.00 6.72
CA LEU A 62 -11.60 3.33 7.30
C LEU A 62 -12.42 2.03 7.45
N LYS A 63 -13.03 1.82 8.62
CA LYS A 63 -13.84 0.64 8.96
C LYS A 63 -14.96 0.38 7.94
N SER A 64 -15.61 1.43 7.44
CA SER A 64 -16.63 1.42 6.39
C SER A 64 -16.13 0.90 5.04
N LEU A 65 -14.82 0.97 4.82
CA LEU A 65 -14.11 0.57 3.59
C LEU A 65 -13.12 -0.56 3.87
N ALA A 66 -13.45 -1.42 4.83
CA ALA A 66 -12.72 -2.64 5.16
C ALA A 66 -12.48 -3.53 3.94
N LEU A 67 -11.34 -4.24 3.93
CA LEU A 67 -11.08 -5.24 2.90
C LEU A 67 -11.95 -6.47 3.18
N ASN A 68 -12.54 -7.01 2.12
CA ASN A 68 -13.18 -8.30 2.20
C ASN A 68 -12.09 -9.39 2.23
N MET A 69 -11.84 -9.94 3.42
CA MET A 69 -10.79 -10.94 3.62
C MET A 69 -11.06 -12.25 2.86
N ASP A 70 -12.31 -12.61 2.59
CA ASP A 70 -12.63 -13.79 1.78
C ASP A 70 -12.18 -13.60 0.33
N ILE A 71 -12.40 -12.41 -0.23
CA ILE A 71 -11.91 -12.05 -1.57
C ILE A 71 -10.38 -12.06 -1.59
N MET A 72 -9.73 -11.51 -0.55
CA MET A 72 -8.27 -11.49 -0.48
C MET A 72 -7.69 -12.90 -0.36
N ASN A 73 -8.30 -13.76 0.45
CA ASN A 73 -7.89 -15.16 0.61
C ASN A 73 -8.13 -15.95 -0.69
N LEU A 74 -9.24 -15.71 -1.39
CA LEU A 74 -9.52 -16.32 -2.68
C LEU A 74 -8.50 -15.88 -3.73
N ALA A 75 -8.16 -14.58 -3.79
CA ALA A 75 -7.11 -14.08 -4.67
C ALA A 75 -5.77 -14.75 -4.37
N LYS A 76 -5.44 -14.96 -3.09
CA LYS A 76 -4.24 -15.71 -2.69
C LYS A 76 -4.26 -17.17 -3.13
N ALA A 77 -5.41 -17.83 -3.03
CA ALA A 77 -5.57 -19.21 -3.47
C ALA A 77 -5.44 -19.36 -4.99
N ILE A 78 -5.94 -18.39 -5.77
CA ILE A 78 -5.90 -18.43 -7.24
C ILE A 78 -4.51 -18.03 -7.77
N TYR A 79 -3.96 -16.92 -7.28
CA TYR A 79 -2.76 -16.29 -7.85
C TYR A 79 -1.47 -16.61 -7.07
N GLY A 80 -1.55 -17.37 -5.99
CA GLY A 80 -0.39 -17.88 -5.27
C GLY A 80 0.61 -16.79 -4.88
N THR A 81 1.84 -16.86 -5.40
CA THR A 81 2.92 -15.93 -5.07
C THR A 81 2.76 -14.54 -5.69
N LEU A 82 1.84 -14.33 -6.62
CA LEU A 82 1.58 -13.03 -7.25
C LEU A 82 0.76 -12.07 -6.37
N THR A 83 0.24 -12.56 -5.25
CA THR A 83 -0.54 -11.76 -4.31
C THR A 83 0.14 -11.69 -2.96
N PRO A 84 0.05 -10.55 -2.27
CA PRO A 84 0.54 -10.44 -0.91
C PRO A 84 -0.28 -11.35 0.00
N GLN A 85 0.41 -12.01 0.93
CA GLN A 85 -0.19 -12.56 2.12
C GLN A 85 -0.63 -11.40 3.02
N ILE A 86 -1.95 -11.28 3.20
CA ILE A 86 -2.57 -10.26 4.03
C ILE A 86 -3.09 -10.86 5.34
N SER A 87 -2.98 -10.09 6.42
CA SER A 87 -3.53 -10.45 7.72
C SER A 87 -4.22 -9.26 8.37
N PHE A 88 -5.45 -9.47 8.83
CA PHE A 88 -6.17 -8.50 9.64
C PHE A 88 -5.64 -8.53 11.07
N LYS A 89 -5.35 -7.36 11.65
CA LYS A 89 -4.76 -7.22 12.98
C LYS A 89 -5.67 -6.55 14.02
N GLY A 90 -6.90 -6.23 13.64
CA GLY A 90 -7.87 -5.56 14.50
C GLY A 90 -8.08 -4.10 14.13
N GLN A 91 -8.40 -3.30 15.14
CA GLN A 91 -8.83 -1.92 15.00
C GLN A 91 -7.97 -0.99 15.87
N ILE A 92 -7.80 0.26 15.42
CA ILE A 92 -7.26 1.36 16.21
C ILE A 92 -8.18 2.58 16.14
N GLY A 93 -8.36 3.26 17.28
CA GLY A 93 -9.34 4.33 17.44
C GLY A 93 -10.72 3.82 17.88
N GLU A 94 -11.64 4.76 18.06
CA GLU A 94 -12.97 4.54 18.62
C GLU A 94 -14.06 4.82 17.58
N ASP A 95 -15.24 4.24 17.76
CA ASP A 95 -16.40 4.58 16.95
C ASP A 95 -16.93 5.96 17.38
N HIS A 96 -17.16 6.85 16.41
CA HIS A 96 -17.69 8.20 16.63
C HIS A 96 -18.75 8.54 15.57
N GLU A 97 -19.63 9.51 15.82
CA GLU A 97 -20.75 9.81 14.91
C GLU A 97 -20.31 10.36 13.54
N SER A 98 -19.22 11.14 13.52
CA SER A 98 -18.71 11.82 12.31
C SER A 98 -17.37 11.30 11.80
N LYS A 99 -16.73 10.42 12.56
CA LYS A 99 -15.40 9.87 12.27
C LYS A 99 -15.39 8.41 12.63
N GLU A 100 -14.57 7.63 11.96
CA GLU A 100 -14.54 6.18 12.17
C GLU A 100 -13.15 5.68 12.57
N PRO A 101 -13.07 4.54 13.26
CA PRO A 101 -11.79 3.93 13.59
C PRO A 101 -11.16 3.29 12.34
N LEU A 102 -9.90 2.92 12.46
CA LEU A 102 -9.17 2.27 11.37
C LEU A 102 -9.01 0.77 11.61
N TYR A 103 -9.26 -0.01 10.57
CA TYR A 103 -8.91 -1.42 10.49
C TYR A 103 -7.48 -1.59 9.99
N ILE A 104 -6.73 -2.45 10.68
CA ILE A 104 -5.31 -2.65 10.47
C ILE A 104 -5.09 -3.92 9.65
N TYR A 105 -4.38 -3.77 8.53
CA TYR A 105 -3.97 -4.89 7.68
C TYR A 105 -2.45 -4.88 7.53
N VAL A 106 -1.83 -6.03 7.75
CA VAL A 106 -0.39 -6.24 7.54
C VAL A 106 -0.20 -7.20 6.38
N MET A 107 0.62 -6.79 5.43
CA MET A 107 0.91 -7.50 4.19
C MET A 107 2.41 -7.65 4.00
N ASN A 108 2.89 -8.75 3.40
CA ASN A 108 4.26 -8.77 2.91
C ASN A 108 4.38 -7.82 1.71
N ARG A 109 5.47 -7.07 1.64
CA ARG A 109 5.79 -6.23 0.50
C ARG A 109 6.17 -7.11 -0.68
N MET A 110 5.52 -6.88 -1.81
CA MET A 110 5.85 -7.56 -3.06
C MET A 110 7.12 -6.95 -3.66
N ALA A 111 8.00 -7.80 -4.18
CA ALA A 111 9.19 -7.34 -4.89
C ALA A 111 8.78 -6.64 -6.20
N GLY A 112 9.49 -5.57 -6.54
CA GLY A 112 9.25 -4.79 -7.75
C GLY A 112 9.13 -3.29 -7.48
N ILE A 113 8.80 -2.56 -8.52
CA ILE A 113 8.56 -1.12 -8.49
C ILE A 113 7.12 -0.85 -8.94
N SER A 114 6.51 0.22 -8.44
CA SER A 114 5.19 0.62 -8.92
C SER A 114 5.29 1.07 -10.38
N HIS A 115 4.22 0.87 -11.14
CA HIS A 115 4.15 1.35 -12.53
C HIS A 115 4.40 2.87 -12.63
N LEU A 116 3.91 3.63 -11.63
CA LEU A 116 4.16 5.06 -11.54
C LEU A 116 5.66 5.36 -11.33
N ALA A 117 6.32 4.68 -10.40
CA ALA A 117 7.76 4.87 -10.16
C ALA A 117 8.58 4.51 -11.41
N PHE A 118 8.21 3.43 -12.10
CA PHE A 118 8.82 3.06 -13.37
C PHE A 118 8.65 4.16 -14.42
N ILE A 119 7.43 4.66 -14.62
CA ILE A 119 7.14 5.75 -15.56
C ILE A 119 7.93 7.00 -15.19
N LEU A 120 7.92 7.42 -13.92
CA LEU A 120 8.62 8.65 -13.51
C LEU A 120 10.14 8.55 -13.70
N ALA A 121 10.71 7.36 -13.55
CA ALA A 121 12.12 7.13 -13.75
C ALA A 121 12.54 7.05 -15.24
N HIS A 122 11.62 6.79 -16.17
CA HIS A 122 11.98 6.48 -17.57
C HIS A 122 11.25 7.31 -18.65
N ASN A 123 10.06 7.87 -18.37
CA ASN A 123 9.29 8.64 -19.37
C ASN A 123 9.96 9.96 -19.79
N GLY A 124 10.97 10.44 -19.04
CA GLY A 124 11.79 11.58 -19.46
C GLY A 124 12.82 11.24 -20.54
N ASP A 125 13.26 9.98 -20.59
CA ASP A 125 14.45 9.56 -21.35
C ASP A 125 14.12 8.61 -22.50
N VAL A 126 13.02 7.86 -22.42
CA VAL A 126 12.65 6.83 -23.39
C VAL A 126 11.21 7.02 -23.88
N PRO A 127 10.99 7.35 -25.17
CA PRO A 127 9.65 7.46 -25.75
C PRO A 127 8.86 6.14 -25.66
N GLU A 128 7.56 6.20 -25.37
CA GLU A 128 6.69 5.00 -25.22
C GLU A 128 6.54 4.16 -26.50
N ASN A 129 6.79 4.78 -27.66
CA ASN A 129 6.81 4.13 -28.97
C ASN A 129 8.19 3.57 -29.36
N SER A 130 9.20 3.72 -28.50
CA SER A 130 10.53 3.17 -28.75
C SER A 130 10.54 1.64 -28.68
N LEU A 131 11.55 1.06 -29.34
CA LEU A 131 11.79 -0.39 -29.28
C LEU A 131 12.11 -0.85 -27.85
N GLU A 132 12.81 -0.01 -27.08
CA GLU A 132 13.19 -0.29 -25.69
C GLU A 132 11.96 -0.39 -24.78
N PHE A 133 11.05 0.58 -24.85
CA PHE A 133 9.80 0.55 -24.09
C PHE A 133 8.92 -0.65 -24.50
N SER A 134 8.92 -1.00 -25.80
CA SER A 134 8.24 -2.20 -26.29
C SER A 134 8.80 -3.49 -25.67
N ARG A 135 10.13 -3.61 -25.54
CA ARG A 135 10.78 -4.75 -24.87
C ARG A 135 10.42 -4.83 -23.39
N TRP A 136 10.38 -3.70 -22.67
CA TRP A 136 9.95 -3.69 -21.27
C TRP A 136 8.52 -4.20 -21.10
N ARG A 137 7.58 -3.77 -21.96
CA ARG A 137 6.21 -4.30 -21.95
C ARG A 137 6.16 -5.80 -22.23
N GLN A 138 6.96 -6.30 -23.17
CA GLN A 138 7.05 -7.73 -23.45
C GLN A 138 7.55 -8.54 -22.25
N ASN A 139 8.58 -8.05 -21.55
CA ASN A 139 9.09 -8.68 -20.33
C ASN A 139 8.02 -8.72 -19.24
N LEU A 140 7.33 -7.61 -19.00
CA LEU A 140 6.23 -7.56 -18.03
C LEU A 140 5.14 -8.59 -18.35
N VAL A 141 4.73 -8.72 -19.61
CA VAL A 141 3.73 -9.72 -20.02
C VAL A 141 4.26 -11.14 -19.85
N ALA A 142 5.50 -11.39 -20.24
CA ALA A 142 6.12 -12.72 -20.12
C ALA A 142 6.30 -13.14 -18.66
N ASP A 143 6.66 -12.23 -17.77
CA ASP A 143 6.85 -12.50 -16.35
C ASP A 143 5.50 -12.78 -15.66
N ASN A 144 4.46 -12.02 -16.00
CA ASN A 144 3.10 -12.30 -15.53
C ASN A 144 2.56 -13.65 -16.04
N ALA A 145 2.95 -14.08 -17.24
CA ALA A 145 2.49 -15.36 -17.81
C ALA A 145 3.19 -16.59 -17.21
N LYS A 146 4.30 -16.41 -16.50
CA LYS A 146 5.12 -17.50 -15.92
C LYS A 146 4.87 -17.76 -14.43
N ALA A 147 4.09 -16.91 -13.79
CA ALA A 147 3.82 -16.95 -12.36
C ALA A 147 2.40 -17.46 -12.05
#